data_AF-A0A076PG81-F1
#
_entry.id   AF-A0A076PG81-F1
#
_cell.length_a   1.000
_cell.length_b   1.000
_cell.length_c   1.000
_cell.angle_alpha   90.00
_cell.angle_beta   90.00
_cell.angle_gamma   90.00
#
_symmetry.space_group_name_H-M   'P 1'
#
loop_
_entity.id
_entity.type
_entity.pdbx_description
1 polymer ?
#
loop_
_entity_poly.entity_id
_entity_poly.type
_entity_poly.pdbx_seq_one_letter_code
_entity_poly.pdbx_strand_id
1 'polypeptide(L)'
;MELACVAFAGLVFADSGANLAVLQQFEEPDDLDEQLAQPDRISLTQKAVKFRAGNKLIEVHLSATTMTRLATYLHIRQSLVDALGSDIAPMFIRCSYPKAYHEPTSISPLRRDFLQTLRKRVKAIGVNLGDVTFQELRVFKQQDLVRRAPLPVAAKLMGHSVKTAVKAYSKASDDIHRRELSSFLESLQETVLKPNQRAIKGVSLQVIPVGSCAEHGKPSSVKASAILEPNCNKVEGCFFCDNYRIHADELDLRKLMSCRWVLQKIVPLNSDSLQAYRVYTAICDRIDALLGELKRRNPSMHETVRVDVEENGQLTDYWSRKIQQLYLLSMLPAA
;
A
#
# COMPACT_ATOMS: atom_id res chain seq x y z
N MET A 1 1.15 15.86 28.08
CA MET A 1 -0.10 15.13 27.83
C MET A 1 -0.79 15.60 26.55
N GLU A 2 -1.19 16.87 26.42
CA GLU A 2 -1.92 17.35 25.22
C GLU A 2 -1.20 17.08 23.88
N LEU A 3 0.13 17.32 23.82
CA LEU A 3 0.90 17.05 22.60
C LEU A 3 0.77 15.58 22.15
N ALA A 4 0.73 14.63 23.09
CA ALA A 4 0.53 13.21 22.77
C ALA A 4 -0.88 12.96 22.21
N CYS A 5 -1.92 13.58 22.79
CA CYS A 5 -3.29 13.47 22.28
C CYS A 5 -3.41 14.01 20.85
N VAL A 6 -2.88 15.20 20.60
CA VAL A 6 -2.94 15.85 19.28
C VAL A 6 -2.07 15.10 18.26
N ALA A 7 -0.90 14.58 18.67
CA ALA A 7 -0.05 13.77 17.81
C ALA A 7 -0.71 12.45 17.44
N PHE A 8 -1.36 11.78 18.39
CA PHE A 8 -2.10 10.54 18.14
C PHE A 8 -3.29 10.77 17.20
N ALA A 9 -4.04 11.87 17.37
CA ALA A 9 -5.09 12.26 16.42
C ALA A 9 -4.53 12.47 15.00
N GLY A 10 -3.32 13.03 14.88
CA GLY A 10 -2.60 13.14 13.61
C GLY A 10 -2.23 11.78 13.00
N LEU A 11 -1.79 10.83 13.81
CA LEU A 11 -1.51 9.45 13.38
C LEU A 11 -2.78 8.76 12.88
N VAL A 12 -3.86 8.82 13.66
CA VAL A 12 -5.16 8.23 13.28
C VAL A 12 -5.66 8.87 11.98
N PHE A 13 -5.57 10.20 11.83
CA PHE A 13 -5.99 10.86 10.59
C PHE A 13 -5.19 10.36 9.38
N ALA A 14 -3.86 10.34 9.48
CA ALA A 14 -2.99 9.92 8.39
C ALA A 14 -3.17 8.44 8.04
N ASP A 15 -3.42 7.59 9.04
CA ASP A 15 -3.50 6.16 8.86
C ASP A 15 -4.89 5.70 8.40
N SER A 16 -5.96 6.24 8.99
CA SER A 16 -7.34 5.91 8.62
C SER A 16 -7.75 6.44 7.26
N GLY A 17 -7.15 7.55 6.82
CA GLY A 17 -7.66 8.30 5.69
C GLY A 17 -9.10 8.74 5.90
N ALA A 18 -9.58 8.95 7.13
CA ALA A 18 -10.91 9.47 7.45
C ALA A 18 -11.03 10.97 7.12
N ASN A 19 -12.25 11.48 6.96
CA ASN A 19 -12.46 12.91 6.77
C ASN A 19 -12.31 13.61 8.14
N LEU A 20 -11.77 14.83 8.15
CA LEU A 20 -11.55 15.55 9.39
C LEU A 20 -12.86 15.75 10.18
N ALA A 21 -13.96 16.10 9.50
CA ALA A 21 -15.26 16.26 10.14
C ALA A 21 -15.77 14.96 10.79
N VAL A 22 -15.46 13.81 10.17
CA VAL A 22 -15.81 12.48 10.70
C VAL A 22 -14.96 12.16 11.93
N LEU A 23 -13.65 12.40 11.85
CA LEU A 23 -12.72 12.20 12.96
C LEU A 23 -13.05 13.09 14.17
N GLN A 24 -13.50 14.33 13.94
CA GLN A 24 -13.95 15.24 15.00
C GLN A 24 -15.23 14.79 15.71
N GLN A 25 -16.00 13.89 15.08
CA GLN A 25 -17.24 13.34 15.62
C GLN A 25 -17.06 11.98 16.26
N PHE A 26 -15.87 11.37 16.19
CA PHE A 26 -15.64 10.08 16.84
C PHE A 26 -15.83 10.21 18.34
N GLU A 27 -16.63 9.30 18.87
CA GLU A 27 -16.85 9.06 20.29
C GLU A 27 -16.25 7.70 20.64
N GLU A 28 -15.86 7.56 21.90
CA GLU A 28 -15.39 6.30 22.45
C GLU A 28 -16.56 5.30 22.48
N PRO A 29 -16.47 4.16 21.80
CA PRO A 29 -17.55 3.18 21.80
C PRO A 29 -17.54 2.36 23.10
N ASP A 30 -18.73 1.98 23.59
CA ASP A 30 -18.89 1.24 24.85
C ASP A 30 -18.18 -0.13 24.84
N ASP A 31 -18.01 -0.73 23.66
CA ASP A 31 -17.38 -2.02 23.41
C ASP A 31 -15.91 -1.89 22.96
N LEU A 32 -15.27 -0.72 23.14
CA LEU A 32 -13.92 -0.48 22.63
C LEU A 32 -12.91 -1.52 23.14
N ASP A 33 -12.97 -1.88 24.42
CA ASP A 33 -12.05 -2.86 25.01
C ASP A 33 -12.22 -4.26 24.40
N GLU A 34 -13.46 -4.66 24.10
CA GLU A 34 -13.74 -5.92 23.40
C GLU A 34 -13.20 -5.88 21.95
N GLN A 35 -13.43 -4.76 21.25
CA GLN A 35 -12.89 -4.54 19.91
C GLN A 35 -11.35 -4.53 19.90
N LEU A 36 -10.70 -4.04 20.95
CA LEU A 36 -9.25 -4.02 21.09
C LEU A 36 -8.67 -5.40 21.43
N ALA A 37 -9.39 -6.20 22.22
CA ALA A 37 -9.03 -7.57 22.54
C ALA A 37 -9.18 -8.50 21.32
N GLN A 38 -10.24 -8.32 20.53
CA GLN A 38 -10.55 -9.11 19.34
C GLN A 38 -10.83 -8.23 18.12
N PRO A 39 -9.80 -7.54 17.57
CA PRO A 39 -10.01 -6.63 16.47
C PRO A 39 -10.31 -7.39 15.18
N ASP A 40 -11.35 -6.95 14.48
CA ASP A 40 -11.69 -7.38 13.12
C ASP A 40 -10.44 -7.20 12.22
N ARG A 41 -9.91 -8.30 11.68
CA ARG A 41 -8.68 -8.30 10.87
C ARG A 41 -9.04 -8.20 9.40
N ILE A 42 -8.62 -7.13 8.75
CA ILE A 42 -8.70 -7.02 7.28
C ILE A 42 -7.45 -7.58 6.63
N SER A 43 -6.30 -7.42 7.29
CA SER A 43 -5.05 -8.07 6.93
C SER A 43 -4.17 -8.18 8.18
N LEU A 44 -3.02 -8.84 8.06
CA LEU A 44 -2.04 -8.94 9.17
C LEU A 44 -1.58 -7.56 9.68
N THR A 45 -1.61 -6.53 8.82
CA THR A 45 -1.11 -5.18 9.15
C THR A 45 -2.23 -4.16 9.38
N GLN A 46 -3.50 -4.51 9.16
CA GLN A 46 -4.64 -3.60 9.26
C GLN A 46 -5.77 -4.22 10.09
N LYS A 47 -6.18 -3.49 11.12
CA LYS A 47 -7.27 -3.83 12.03
C LYS A 47 -8.40 -2.83 11.84
N ALA A 48 -9.64 -3.28 12.01
CA ALA A 48 -10.80 -2.43 12.00
C ALA A 48 -11.25 -2.10 13.43
N VAL A 49 -11.69 -0.86 13.65
CA VAL A 49 -12.34 -0.38 14.87
C VAL A 49 -13.58 0.38 14.45
N LYS A 50 -14.72 0.10 15.08
CA LYS A 50 -16.00 0.74 14.82
C LYS A 50 -16.19 1.85 15.85
N PHE A 51 -16.00 3.08 15.41
CA PHE A 51 -16.28 4.27 16.22
C PHE A 51 -17.74 4.68 16.07
N ARG A 52 -18.29 5.38 17.06
CA ARG A 52 -19.55 6.11 16.89
C ARG A 52 -19.26 7.52 16.41
N ALA A 53 -19.99 7.98 15.40
CA ALA A 53 -19.98 9.38 14.97
C ALA A 53 -21.39 9.80 14.57
N GLY A 54 -21.96 10.77 15.30
CA GLY A 54 -23.32 11.27 15.01
C GLY A 54 -24.38 10.17 14.99
N ASN A 55 -24.38 9.29 16.00
CA ASN A 55 -25.26 8.12 16.13
C ASN A 55 -25.11 7.03 15.06
N LYS A 56 -24.03 7.05 14.26
CA LYS A 56 -23.73 5.99 13.29
C LYS A 56 -22.44 5.27 13.67
N LEU A 57 -22.43 3.95 13.46
CA LEU A 57 -21.21 3.16 13.54
C LEU A 57 -20.39 3.38 12.26
N ILE A 58 -19.15 3.80 12.44
CA ILE A 58 -18.19 4.05 11.36
C ILE A 58 -17.00 3.13 11.59
N GLU A 59 -16.86 2.15 10.70
CA GLU A 59 -15.69 1.27 10.65
C GLU A 59 -14.49 2.05 10.12
N VAL A 60 -13.41 2.05 10.90
CA VAL A 60 -12.15 2.73 10.59
C VAL A 60 -11.04 1.70 10.62
N HIS A 61 -10.13 1.82 9.65
CA HIS A 61 -9.03 0.90 9.49
C HIS A 61 -7.73 1.55 9.91
N LEU A 62 -7.04 0.90 10.84
CA LEU A 62 -5.78 1.39 11.40
C LEU A 62 -4.72 0.32 11.27
N SER A 63 -3.48 0.76 11.06
CA SER A 63 -2.32 -0.12 11.13
C SER A 63 -2.20 -0.75 12.51
N ALA A 64 -1.60 -1.94 12.57
CA ALA A 64 -1.29 -2.58 13.85
C ALA A 64 -0.49 -1.64 14.78
N THR A 65 0.41 -0.81 14.23
CA THR A 65 1.21 0.17 14.98
C THR A 65 0.38 1.31 15.56
N THR A 66 -0.58 1.85 14.81
CA THR A 66 -1.48 2.89 15.35
C THR A 66 -2.40 2.29 16.42
N MET A 67 -2.85 1.05 16.21
CA MET A 67 -3.69 0.32 17.17
C MET A 67 -3.01 0.05 18.50
N THR A 68 -1.74 -0.36 18.50
CA THR A 68 -1.03 -0.59 19.77
C THR A 68 -0.85 0.68 20.60
N ARG A 69 -0.90 1.86 19.96
CA ARG A 69 -0.81 3.17 20.63
C ARG A 69 -2.14 3.69 21.13
N LEU A 70 -3.26 3.09 20.74
CA LEU A 70 -4.60 3.55 21.11
C LEU A 70 -4.86 3.42 22.61
N ALA A 71 -4.48 2.30 23.23
CA ALA A 71 -4.60 2.13 24.69
C ALA A 71 -3.81 3.21 25.46
N THR A 72 -2.59 3.51 25.01
CA THR A 72 -1.77 4.59 25.59
C THR A 72 -2.43 5.96 25.42
N TYR A 73 -3.04 6.21 24.27
CA TYR A 73 -3.79 7.43 24.03
C TYR A 73 -4.98 7.58 24.99
N LEU A 74 -5.80 6.54 25.15
CA LEU A 74 -6.96 6.55 26.04
C LEU A 74 -6.55 6.85 27.48
N HIS A 75 -5.47 6.23 27.95
CA HIS A 75 -4.93 6.50 29.28
C HIS A 75 -4.52 7.98 29.46
N ILE A 76 -3.77 8.55 28.50
CA ILE A 76 -3.35 9.95 28.54
C ILE A 76 -4.55 10.91 28.44
N ARG A 77 -5.55 10.56 27.61
CA ARG A 77 -6.81 11.31 27.47
C ARG A 77 -7.54 11.36 28.80
N GLN A 78 -7.72 10.21 29.46
CA GLN A 78 -8.42 10.14 30.75
C GLN A 78 -7.70 10.97 31.81
N SER A 79 -6.36 10.88 31.91
CA SER A 79 -5.59 11.71 32.84
C SER A 79 -5.77 13.21 32.61
N LEU A 80 -5.92 13.66 31.36
CA LEU A 80 -6.23 15.06 31.05
C LEU A 80 -7.65 15.44 31.46
N VAL A 81 -8.62 14.57 31.19
CA VAL A 81 -10.03 14.75 31.54
C VAL A 81 -10.20 14.90 33.05
N ASP A 82 -9.58 14.01 33.82
CA ASP A 82 -9.60 14.02 35.27
C ASP A 82 -8.96 15.30 35.83
N ALA A 83 -7.81 15.70 35.28
CA ALA A 83 -7.08 16.88 35.74
C ALA A 83 -7.82 18.20 35.48
N LEU A 84 -8.65 18.27 34.44
CA LEU A 84 -9.38 19.48 34.03
C LEU A 84 -10.90 19.40 34.30
N GLY A 85 -11.37 18.32 34.93
CA GLY A 85 -12.77 18.13 35.35
C GLY A 85 -13.80 18.31 34.23
N SER A 86 -13.46 17.92 33.00
CA SER A 86 -14.27 18.22 31.81
C SER A 86 -15.01 16.99 31.28
N ASP A 87 -16.34 17.03 31.20
CA ASP A 87 -17.12 16.02 30.48
C ASP A 87 -17.15 16.35 28.98
N ILE A 88 -16.59 15.48 28.14
CA ILE A 88 -16.47 15.69 26.70
C ILE A 88 -16.60 14.37 25.93
N ALA A 89 -17.64 14.27 25.10
CA ALA A 89 -17.94 13.09 24.31
C ALA A 89 -16.92 12.83 23.17
N PRO A 90 -16.45 13.84 22.40
CA PRO A 90 -15.45 13.63 21.37
C PRO A 90 -14.19 12.91 21.89
N MET A 91 -13.84 11.85 21.19
CA MET A 91 -12.68 11.01 21.47
C MET A 91 -11.40 11.82 21.33
N PHE A 92 -11.22 12.57 20.23
CA PHE A 92 -10.02 13.37 19.98
C PHE A 92 -10.13 14.79 20.51
N ILE A 93 -9.22 15.12 21.42
CA ILE A 93 -9.28 16.34 22.22
C ILE A 93 -8.01 17.20 22.09
N ARG A 94 -8.15 18.46 22.48
CA ARG A 94 -7.05 19.41 22.71
C ARG A 94 -7.33 20.23 23.97
N CYS A 95 -6.35 20.98 24.42
CA CYS A 95 -6.53 21.95 25.50
C CYS A 95 -6.88 23.33 24.93
N SER A 96 -7.64 24.07 25.74
CA SER A 96 -7.94 25.48 25.56
C SER A 96 -7.04 26.29 26.50
N TYR A 97 -6.44 27.35 25.95
CA TYR A 97 -5.52 28.24 26.67
C TYR A 97 -6.10 29.65 26.68
N PRO A 98 -6.21 30.32 27.83
CA PRO A 98 -6.49 31.74 27.89
C PRO A 98 -5.35 32.53 27.24
N LYS A 99 -5.64 33.70 26.67
CA LYS A 99 -4.61 34.56 26.07
C LYS A 99 -3.51 35.00 27.05
N ALA A 100 -3.78 34.96 28.35
CA ALA A 100 -2.90 35.47 29.41
C ALA A 100 -2.05 34.39 30.10
N TYR A 101 -2.34 33.10 29.91
CA TYR A 101 -1.72 32.01 30.69
C TYR A 101 -1.18 30.90 29.79
N HIS A 102 -0.09 30.27 30.23
CA HIS A 102 0.51 29.10 29.57
C HIS A 102 -0.08 27.76 30.07
N GLU A 103 -1.04 27.82 30.99
CA GLU A 103 -1.70 26.65 31.55
C GLU A 103 -3.05 26.40 30.87
N PRO A 104 -3.41 25.12 30.65
CA PRO A 104 -4.69 24.76 30.06
C PRO A 104 -5.83 24.99 31.08
N THR A 105 -6.93 25.59 30.65
CA THR A 105 -8.10 25.85 31.52
C THR A 105 -9.27 24.91 31.26
N SER A 106 -9.33 24.31 30.08
CA SER A 106 -10.39 23.35 29.73
C SER A 106 -9.97 22.47 28.57
N ILE A 107 -10.72 21.40 28.36
CA ILE A 107 -10.60 20.53 27.19
C ILE A 107 -11.60 21.00 26.13
N SER A 108 -11.22 20.93 24.86
CA SER A 108 -12.10 21.16 23.74
C SER A 108 -11.92 20.10 22.65
N PRO A 109 -12.93 19.91 21.78
CA PRO A 109 -12.80 19.03 20.63
C PRO A 109 -11.65 19.48 19.73
N LEU A 110 -11.06 18.52 19.02
CA LEU A 110 -10.02 18.80 18.03
C LEU A 110 -10.49 19.87 17.03
N ARG A 111 -9.67 20.88 16.75
CA ARG A 111 -10.01 21.97 15.82
C ARG A 111 -9.46 21.72 14.42
N ARG A 112 -10.00 22.42 13.42
CA ARG A 112 -9.58 22.28 12.01
C ARG A 112 -8.11 22.64 11.75
N ASP A 113 -7.50 23.42 12.63
CA ASP A 113 -6.12 23.89 12.56
C ASP A 113 -5.13 23.01 13.37
N PHE A 114 -5.56 21.85 13.87
CA PHE A 114 -4.73 21.07 14.80
C PHE A 114 -3.42 20.59 14.18
N LEU A 115 -3.38 20.24 12.88
CA LEU A 115 -2.13 19.85 12.21
C LEU A 115 -1.13 21.01 12.17
N GLN A 116 -1.59 22.23 11.90
CA GLN A 116 -0.72 23.40 11.91
C GLN A 116 -0.18 23.67 13.32
N THR A 117 -1.04 23.49 14.33
CA THR A 117 -0.66 23.60 15.75
C THR A 117 0.37 22.53 16.15
N LEU A 118 0.15 21.29 15.72
CA LEU A 118 1.05 20.16 15.93
C LEU A 118 2.42 20.44 15.32
N ARG A 119 2.47 20.87 14.05
CA ARG A 119 3.72 21.26 13.37
C ARG A 119 4.51 22.29 14.15
N LYS A 120 3.86 23.37 14.58
CA LYS A 120 4.52 24.44 15.33
C LYS A 120 5.15 23.91 16.63
N ARG A 121 4.43 23.06 17.36
CA ARG A 121 4.90 22.47 18.62
C ARG A 121 6.03 21.46 18.43
N VAL A 122 5.92 20.62 17.42
CA VAL A 122 6.93 19.61 17.08
C VAL A 122 8.22 20.29 16.54
N LYS A 123 8.07 21.40 15.81
CA LYS A 123 9.20 22.26 15.41
C LYS A 123 9.92 22.88 16.59
N ALA A 124 9.19 23.29 17.64
CA ALA A 124 9.79 23.86 18.85
C ALA A 124 10.69 22.88 19.61
N ILE A 125 10.51 21.56 19.40
CA ILE A 125 11.36 20.50 19.98
C ILE A 125 12.37 19.94 18.96
N GLY A 126 12.65 20.67 17.88
CA GLY A 126 13.68 20.33 16.89
C GLY A 126 13.26 19.38 15.78
N VAL A 127 11.99 19.00 15.69
CA VAL A 127 11.48 18.09 14.64
C VAL A 127 10.74 18.88 13.57
N ASN A 128 11.24 18.85 12.35
CA ASN A 128 10.61 19.56 11.23
C ASN A 128 9.65 18.63 10.46
N LEU A 129 8.35 18.90 10.57
CA LEU A 129 7.34 18.21 9.76
C LEU A 129 7.04 19.02 8.50
N GLY A 130 7.02 18.36 7.34
CA GLY A 130 6.67 19.01 6.07
C GLY A 130 5.27 19.64 6.10
N ASP A 131 5.07 20.68 5.27
CA ASP A 131 3.80 21.40 5.22
C ASP A 131 2.78 20.65 4.35
N VAL A 132 2.14 19.65 4.95
CA VAL A 132 1.18 18.76 4.28
C VAL A 132 -0.23 18.99 4.82
N THR A 133 -1.18 19.37 3.99
CA THR A 133 -2.58 19.54 4.40
C THR A 133 -3.26 18.22 4.72
N PHE A 134 -4.39 18.27 5.44
CA PHE A 134 -5.27 17.11 5.64
C PHE A 134 -5.68 16.46 4.32
N GLN A 135 -5.95 17.31 3.32
CA GLN A 135 -6.35 16.86 2.00
C GLN A 135 -5.22 16.12 1.30
N GLU A 136 -3.99 16.62 1.36
CA GLU A 136 -2.81 15.97 0.77
C GLU A 136 -2.49 14.64 1.45
N LEU A 137 -2.57 14.56 2.79
CA LEU A 137 -2.40 13.30 3.52
C LEU A 137 -3.45 12.26 3.10
N ARG A 138 -4.72 12.68 2.98
CA ARG A 138 -5.81 11.80 2.54
C ARG A 138 -5.64 11.35 1.09
N VAL A 139 -5.23 12.27 0.20
CA VAL A 139 -4.94 11.95 -1.21
C VAL A 139 -3.78 10.96 -1.30
N PHE A 140 -2.69 11.20 -0.57
CA PHE A 140 -1.55 10.30 -0.52
C PHE A 140 -1.94 8.90 -0.05
N LYS A 141 -2.69 8.78 1.06
CA LYS A 141 -3.18 7.48 1.56
C LYS A 141 -4.07 6.78 0.54
N GLN A 142 -4.94 7.53 -0.14
CA GLN A 142 -5.81 7.00 -1.17
C GLN A 142 -5.00 6.47 -2.37
N GLN A 143 -4.01 7.23 -2.83
CA GLN A 143 -3.11 6.85 -3.92
C GLN A 143 -2.26 5.63 -3.57
N ASP A 144 -1.76 5.53 -2.33
CA ASP A 144 -1.05 4.34 -1.82
C ASP A 144 -1.96 3.10 -1.82
N LEU A 145 -3.18 3.23 -1.28
CA LEU A 145 -4.12 2.12 -1.15
C LEU A 145 -4.58 1.55 -2.49
N VAL A 146 -4.90 2.40 -3.47
CA VAL A 146 -5.33 1.95 -4.80
C VAL A 146 -4.20 1.30 -5.61
N ARG A 147 -2.93 1.52 -5.24
CA ARG A 147 -1.78 0.84 -5.84
C ARG A 147 -1.59 -0.58 -5.27
N ARG A 148 -1.79 -0.76 -3.97
CA ARG A 148 -1.48 -2.02 -3.27
C ARG A 148 -2.67 -2.95 -3.00
N ALA A 149 -3.90 -2.51 -3.28
CA ALA A 149 -5.11 -3.28 -2.98
C ALA A 149 -6.17 -3.17 -4.10
N PRO A 150 -7.02 -4.20 -4.29
CA PRO A 150 -8.14 -4.14 -5.21
C PRO A 150 -9.06 -2.93 -4.93
N LEU A 151 -9.61 -2.32 -5.98
CA LEU A 151 -10.43 -1.10 -5.86
C LEU A 151 -11.60 -1.20 -4.87
N PRO A 152 -12.33 -2.34 -4.75
CA PRO A 152 -13.37 -2.49 -3.73
C PRO A 152 -12.83 -2.46 -2.31
N VAL A 153 -11.64 -3.04 -2.10
CA VAL A 153 -10.95 -3.05 -0.80
C VAL A 153 -10.45 -1.65 -0.47
N ALA A 154 -9.80 -0.96 -1.41
CA ALA A 154 -9.37 0.42 -1.24
C ALA A 154 -10.56 1.36 -0.97
N ALA A 155 -11.69 1.15 -1.63
CA ALA A 155 -12.92 1.91 -1.41
C ALA A 155 -13.47 1.71 0.00
N LYS A 156 -13.56 0.44 0.45
CA LYS A 156 -13.96 0.09 1.82
C LYS A 156 -13.03 0.74 2.84
N LEU A 157 -11.72 0.60 2.65
CA LEU A 157 -10.70 1.12 3.56
C LEU A 157 -10.73 2.65 3.72
N MET A 158 -11.08 3.38 2.64
CA MET A 158 -11.17 4.84 2.64
C MET A 158 -12.57 5.38 3.01
N GLY A 159 -13.53 4.49 3.28
CA GLY A 159 -14.92 4.84 3.61
C GLY A 159 -15.65 5.56 2.47
N HIS A 160 -15.37 5.22 1.20
CA HIS A 160 -16.03 5.82 0.04
C HIS A 160 -16.46 4.79 -1.01
N SER A 161 -17.18 5.24 -2.04
CA SER A 161 -17.62 4.36 -3.12
C SER A 161 -16.47 3.86 -3.99
N VAL A 162 -16.68 2.73 -4.67
CA VAL A 162 -15.73 2.19 -5.67
C VAL A 162 -15.50 3.19 -6.80
N LYS A 163 -16.52 3.97 -7.19
CA LYS A 163 -16.40 5.05 -8.19
C LYS A 163 -15.34 6.10 -7.79
N THR A 164 -15.26 6.46 -6.52
CA THR A 164 -14.24 7.38 -6.01
C THR A 164 -12.86 6.72 -5.98
N ALA A 165 -12.78 5.42 -5.70
CA ALA A 165 -11.54 4.64 -5.80
C ALA A 165 -11.01 4.60 -7.24
N VAL A 166 -11.88 4.33 -8.22
CA VAL A 166 -11.53 4.33 -9.65
C VAL A 166 -10.97 5.68 -10.07
N LYS A 167 -11.62 6.80 -9.70
CA LYS A 167 -11.10 8.15 -10.02
C LYS A 167 -9.72 8.42 -9.43
N ALA A 168 -9.48 7.99 -8.19
CA ALA A 168 -8.18 8.18 -7.56
C ALA A 168 -7.11 7.25 -8.11
N TYR A 169 -7.48 6.03 -8.52
CA TYR A 169 -6.61 5.14 -9.27
C TYR A 169 -6.24 5.76 -10.61
N SER A 170 -7.22 6.25 -11.37
CA SER A 170 -6.99 6.99 -12.61
C SER A 170 -6.11 8.21 -12.39
N LYS A 171 -6.28 8.95 -11.28
CA LYS A 171 -5.41 10.11 -10.95
C LYS A 171 -4.00 9.71 -10.51
N ALA A 172 -3.87 8.66 -9.70
CA ALA A 172 -2.58 8.10 -9.27
C ALA A 172 -1.79 7.54 -10.45
N SER A 173 -2.53 6.99 -11.42
CA SER A 173 -2.10 6.62 -12.75
C SER A 173 -1.72 7.92 -13.49
N ASP A 174 -2.63 8.87 -13.77
CA ASP A 174 -2.40 10.17 -14.45
C ASP A 174 -1.18 10.97 -13.97
N ASP A 175 -0.91 11.04 -12.66
CA ASP A 175 0.25 11.74 -12.07
C ASP A 175 1.58 11.01 -12.35
N ILE A 176 1.58 9.68 -12.42
CA ILE A 176 2.68 8.89 -13.03
C ILE A 176 2.64 9.05 -14.56
N HIS A 177 1.45 9.25 -15.12
CA HIS A 177 1.16 8.97 -16.51
C HIS A 177 1.43 10.15 -17.48
N ARG A 178 1.76 11.36 -17.02
CA ARG A 178 1.83 12.52 -17.96
C ARG A 178 3.22 12.92 -18.46
N ARG A 179 4.30 12.38 -17.88
CA ARG A 179 5.67 12.55 -18.41
C ARG A 179 6.48 11.25 -18.43
N GLU A 180 6.19 10.29 -17.56
CA GLU A 180 6.85 8.98 -17.56
C GLU A 180 6.10 7.93 -18.41
N LEU A 181 4.80 8.11 -18.69
CA LEU A 181 4.01 7.12 -19.44
C LEU A 181 4.41 6.98 -20.90
N SER A 182 4.73 8.06 -21.59
CA SER A 182 5.13 7.94 -23.00
C SER A 182 6.38 7.07 -23.11
N SER A 183 7.40 7.36 -22.29
CA SER A 183 8.61 6.54 -22.21
C SER A 183 8.38 5.15 -21.61
N PHE A 184 7.48 4.99 -20.64
CA PHE A 184 7.16 3.70 -20.02
C PHE A 184 6.34 2.81 -20.95
N LEU A 185 5.35 3.36 -21.67
CA LEU A 185 4.56 2.65 -22.67
C LEU A 185 5.40 2.33 -23.90
N GLU A 186 6.28 3.23 -24.33
CA GLU A 186 7.29 2.95 -25.38
C GLU A 186 8.19 1.78 -24.93
N SER A 187 8.76 1.86 -23.72
CA SER A 187 9.55 0.76 -23.13
C SER A 187 8.75 -0.55 -23.00
N LEU A 188 7.47 -0.48 -22.61
CA LEU A 188 6.61 -1.65 -22.47
C LEU A 188 6.29 -2.26 -23.85
N GLN A 189 6.02 -1.44 -24.87
CA GLN A 189 5.82 -1.90 -26.24
C GLN A 189 7.08 -2.54 -26.83
N GLU A 190 8.27 -1.99 -26.54
CA GLU A 190 9.55 -2.58 -26.92
C GLU A 190 9.86 -3.88 -26.16
N THR A 191 9.36 -4.00 -24.93
CA THR A 191 9.50 -5.20 -24.10
C THR A 191 8.60 -6.34 -24.58
N VAL A 192 7.37 -6.04 -25.04
CA VAL A 192 6.38 -7.05 -25.45
C VAL A 192 6.42 -7.32 -26.96
N LEU A 193 7.03 -8.44 -27.32
CA LEU A 193 7.20 -8.94 -28.68
C LEU A 193 5.94 -9.61 -29.24
N LYS A 194 5.93 -9.80 -30.56
CA LYS A 194 4.91 -10.61 -31.24
C LYS A 194 5.09 -12.10 -30.89
N PRO A 195 4.02 -12.93 -30.97
CA PRO A 195 4.15 -14.38 -30.85
C PRO A 195 5.19 -14.91 -31.83
N ASN A 196 5.99 -15.89 -31.41
CA ASN A 196 7.03 -16.56 -32.22
C ASN A 196 8.20 -15.69 -32.71
N GLN A 197 8.37 -14.46 -32.18
CA GLN A 197 9.49 -13.61 -32.55
C GLN A 197 10.80 -14.05 -31.87
N ARG A 198 11.57 -14.92 -32.52
CA ARG A 198 12.76 -15.56 -31.92
C ARG A 198 14.02 -14.67 -31.84
N ALA A 199 14.03 -13.52 -32.53
CA ALA A 199 15.17 -12.63 -32.57
C ALA A 199 14.78 -11.15 -32.65
N ILE A 200 15.63 -10.29 -32.10
CA ILE A 200 15.54 -8.83 -32.21
C ILE A 200 16.85 -8.35 -32.85
N LYS A 201 16.76 -7.63 -33.97
CA LYS A 201 17.93 -7.09 -34.69
C LYS A 201 19.03 -8.16 -34.95
N GLY A 202 18.62 -9.40 -35.24
CA GLY A 202 19.55 -10.52 -35.51
C GLY A 202 20.09 -11.26 -34.27
N VAL A 203 19.75 -10.83 -33.05
CA VAL A 203 20.18 -11.49 -31.81
C VAL A 203 19.12 -12.48 -31.34
N SER A 204 19.52 -13.74 -31.09
CA SER A 204 18.64 -14.79 -30.57
C SER A 204 18.26 -14.52 -29.12
N LEU A 205 16.98 -14.67 -28.78
CA LEU A 205 16.50 -14.47 -27.42
C LEU A 205 16.73 -15.73 -26.57
N GLN A 206 17.32 -15.56 -25.39
CA GLN A 206 17.44 -16.62 -24.39
C GLN A 206 16.17 -16.72 -23.55
N VAL A 207 15.62 -17.93 -23.41
CA VAL A 207 14.45 -18.17 -22.54
C VAL A 207 14.87 -18.05 -21.07
N ILE A 208 14.09 -17.28 -20.29
CA ILE A 208 14.29 -17.13 -18.85
C ILE A 208 12.97 -17.43 -18.10
N PRO A 209 13.00 -17.66 -16.77
CA PRO A 209 11.81 -18.06 -16.02
C PRO A 209 10.64 -17.07 -15.99
N VAL A 210 10.90 -15.80 -16.33
CA VAL A 210 9.91 -14.71 -16.37
C VAL A 210 9.67 -14.20 -17.80
N GLY A 211 10.22 -14.83 -18.83
CA GLY A 211 10.08 -14.38 -20.22
C GLY A 211 11.26 -14.80 -21.08
N SER A 212 11.90 -13.82 -21.70
CA SER A 212 13.12 -13.97 -22.52
C SER A 212 14.12 -12.82 -22.28
N CYS A 213 15.36 -13.01 -22.74
CA CYS A 213 16.45 -12.04 -22.59
C CYS A 213 17.18 -11.85 -23.93
N ALA A 214 17.42 -10.60 -24.30
CA ALA A 214 18.15 -10.25 -25.52
C ALA A 214 19.68 -10.38 -25.37
N GLU A 215 20.22 -10.12 -24.18
CA GLU A 215 21.66 -10.18 -23.93
C GLU A 215 21.95 -10.59 -22.47
N HIS A 216 21.97 -11.89 -22.23
CA HIS A 216 22.18 -12.43 -20.90
C HIS A 216 23.62 -12.21 -20.41
N GLY A 217 23.77 -11.94 -19.10
CA GLY A 217 25.07 -11.65 -18.48
C GLY A 217 25.53 -10.20 -18.64
N LYS A 218 24.78 -9.35 -19.36
CA LYS A 218 25.05 -7.91 -19.51
C LYS A 218 23.83 -7.11 -19.05
N PRO A 219 23.59 -7.00 -17.74
CA PRO A 219 22.48 -6.21 -17.21
C PRO A 219 22.65 -4.73 -17.57
N SER A 220 21.60 -4.10 -18.06
CA SER A 220 21.52 -2.66 -18.30
C SER A 220 20.23 -2.10 -17.71
N SER A 221 20.34 -0.95 -17.04
CA SER A 221 19.25 -0.34 -16.29
C SER A 221 18.46 0.63 -17.16
N VAL A 222 17.13 0.55 -17.04
CA VAL A 222 16.18 1.54 -17.56
C VAL A 222 16.35 2.86 -16.76
N LYS A 223 17.44 3.60 -16.99
CA LYS A 223 17.82 4.94 -16.43
C LYS A 223 17.55 5.25 -14.93
N ALA A 224 18.64 5.62 -14.23
CA ALA A 224 18.82 6.51 -13.06
C ALA A 224 17.99 6.38 -11.75
N SER A 225 16.85 5.68 -11.69
CA SER A 225 16.03 5.60 -10.46
C SER A 225 15.44 4.20 -10.22
N ALA A 226 16.17 3.15 -10.57
CA ALA A 226 15.68 1.79 -10.37
C ALA A 226 15.64 1.45 -8.86
N ILE A 227 14.45 1.11 -8.35
CA ILE A 227 14.24 0.60 -6.98
C ILE A 227 15.06 -0.68 -6.72
N LEU A 228 15.46 -1.37 -7.80
CA LEU A 228 16.28 -2.56 -7.81
C LEU A 228 17.26 -2.52 -8.99
N GLU A 229 18.55 -2.71 -8.71
CA GLU A 229 19.58 -2.84 -9.76
C GLU A 229 19.40 -4.14 -10.56
N PRO A 230 19.45 -4.10 -11.90
CA PRO A 230 19.36 -5.28 -12.73
C PRO A 230 20.48 -6.28 -12.44
N ASN A 231 20.11 -7.55 -12.27
CA ASN A 231 21.06 -8.62 -11.96
C ASN A 231 20.62 -9.93 -12.61
N CYS A 232 21.37 -10.43 -13.59
CA CYS A 232 21.03 -11.65 -14.32
C CYS A 232 21.03 -12.93 -13.45
N ASN A 233 21.63 -12.90 -12.25
CA ASN A 233 21.62 -14.02 -11.31
C ASN A 233 20.34 -14.08 -10.47
N LYS A 234 19.52 -13.03 -10.51
CA LYS A 234 18.31 -12.86 -9.72
C LYS A 234 17.13 -12.57 -10.63
N VAL A 235 16.10 -13.41 -10.61
CA VAL A 235 14.95 -13.31 -11.51
C VAL A 235 14.24 -11.96 -11.36
N GLU A 236 14.19 -11.45 -10.14
CA GLU A 236 13.64 -10.13 -9.79
C GLU A 236 14.37 -8.97 -10.50
N GLY A 237 15.67 -9.11 -10.77
CA GLY A 237 16.47 -8.09 -11.44
C GLY A 237 16.13 -7.94 -12.93
N CYS A 238 15.49 -8.94 -13.54
CA CYS A 238 15.11 -8.88 -14.95
C CYS A 238 14.01 -7.84 -15.23
N PHE A 239 13.10 -7.59 -14.28
CA PHE A 239 11.93 -6.73 -14.51
C PHE A 239 12.27 -5.25 -14.79
N PHE A 240 13.48 -4.83 -14.40
CA PHE A 240 14.00 -3.47 -14.57
C PHE A 240 15.19 -3.40 -15.54
N CYS A 241 15.42 -4.46 -16.32
CA CYS A 241 16.52 -4.58 -17.27
C CYS A 241 16.08 -4.21 -18.70
N ASP A 242 16.87 -3.42 -19.44
CA ASP A 242 16.57 -3.07 -20.84
C ASP A 242 16.64 -4.28 -21.78
N ASN A 243 17.29 -5.37 -21.36
CA ASN A 243 17.43 -6.60 -22.14
C ASN A 243 16.28 -7.59 -21.92
N TYR A 244 15.34 -7.29 -21.02
CA TYR A 244 14.22 -8.17 -20.72
C TYR A 244 13.12 -8.08 -21.78
N ARG A 245 12.62 -9.23 -22.24
CA ARG A 245 11.59 -9.33 -23.28
C ARG A 245 10.54 -10.35 -22.88
N ILE A 246 9.32 -10.14 -23.36
CA ILE A 246 8.22 -11.11 -23.25
C ILE A 246 7.54 -11.26 -24.61
N HIS A 247 7.11 -12.47 -24.93
CA HIS A 247 6.28 -12.74 -26.10
C HIS A 247 4.82 -12.61 -25.72
N ALA A 248 4.01 -12.13 -26.66
CA ALA A 248 2.55 -12.10 -26.50
C ALA A 248 1.91 -13.48 -26.72
N ASP A 249 2.41 -14.51 -26.04
CA ASP A 249 1.96 -15.89 -26.13
C ASP A 249 1.54 -16.48 -24.78
N GLU A 250 1.00 -17.70 -24.81
CA GLU A 250 0.52 -18.40 -23.62
C GLU A 250 1.64 -18.69 -22.63
N LEU A 251 2.84 -19.00 -23.13
CA LEU A 251 3.96 -19.43 -22.31
C LEU A 251 4.48 -18.29 -21.44
N ASP A 252 4.75 -17.13 -22.02
CA ASP A 252 5.26 -15.97 -21.27
C ASP A 252 4.17 -15.37 -20.37
N LEU A 253 2.90 -15.45 -20.76
CA LEU A 253 1.77 -15.14 -19.89
C LEU A 253 1.75 -16.05 -18.65
N ARG A 254 1.88 -17.38 -18.84
CA ARG A 254 1.90 -18.37 -17.77
C ARG A 254 3.11 -18.17 -16.84
N LYS A 255 4.28 -17.83 -17.39
CA LYS A 255 5.48 -17.48 -16.59
C LYS A 255 5.24 -16.29 -15.66
N LEU A 256 4.67 -15.20 -16.18
CA LEU A 256 4.37 -13.99 -15.42
C LEU A 256 3.33 -14.26 -14.33
N MET A 257 2.23 -14.93 -14.66
CA MET A 257 1.19 -15.29 -13.68
C MET A 257 1.73 -16.24 -12.61
N SER A 258 2.55 -17.22 -13.00
CA SER A 258 3.20 -18.13 -12.04
C SER A 258 4.12 -17.38 -11.07
N CYS A 259 4.92 -16.44 -11.60
CA CYS A 259 5.79 -15.58 -10.79
C CYS A 259 4.96 -14.77 -9.78
N ARG A 260 3.92 -14.08 -10.26
CA ARG A 260 3.01 -13.28 -9.43
C ARG A 260 2.38 -14.11 -8.32
N TRP A 261 1.86 -15.30 -8.66
CA TRP A 261 1.24 -16.21 -7.70
C TRP A 261 2.22 -16.61 -6.59
N VAL A 262 3.45 -16.98 -6.96
CA VAL A 262 4.50 -17.34 -6.00
C VAL A 262 4.89 -16.14 -5.12
N LEU A 263 5.08 -14.96 -5.71
CA LEU A 263 5.41 -13.73 -4.96
C LEU A 263 4.32 -13.39 -3.93
N GLN A 264 3.04 -13.52 -4.29
CA GLN A 264 1.92 -13.28 -3.37
C GLN A 264 1.90 -14.23 -2.17
N LYS A 265 2.49 -15.43 -2.27
CA LYS A 265 2.66 -16.37 -1.14
C LYS A 265 3.85 -16.01 -0.25
N ILE A 266 4.92 -15.44 -0.82
CA ILE A 266 6.17 -15.12 -0.12
C ILE A 266 6.08 -13.78 0.63
N VAL A 267 5.39 -12.79 0.04
CA VAL A 267 5.31 -11.41 0.58
C VAL A 267 4.73 -11.33 2.00
N PRO A 268 3.68 -12.09 2.37
CA PRO A 268 3.14 -12.07 3.74
C PRO A 268 4.11 -12.60 4.82
N LEU A 269 5.19 -13.28 4.42
CA LEU A 269 6.08 -14.02 5.32
C LEU A 269 7.45 -13.34 5.54
N ASN A 270 7.83 -12.37 4.71
CA ASN A 270 9.13 -11.69 4.75
C ASN A 270 9.05 -10.20 5.14
N SER A 271 8.01 -9.80 5.88
CA SER A 271 7.62 -8.40 6.06
C SER A 271 8.48 -7.55 7.00
N ASP A 272 9.66 -8.01 7.41
CA ASP A 272 10.47 -7.32 8.44
C ASP A 272 11.26 -6.11 7.93
N SER A 273 11.30 -5.86 6.61
CA SER A 273 11.94 -4.64 6.07
C SER A 273 11.09 -3.87 5.07
N LEU A 274 10.92 -2.56 5.33
CA LEU A 274 10.24 -1.62 4.44
C LEU A 274 10.90 -1.55 3.04
N GLN A 275 12.22 -1.74 2.98
CA GLN A 275 12.95 -1.77 1.71
C GLN A 275 12.60 -3.01 0.88
N ALA A 276 12.55 -4.20 1.49
CA ALA A 276 12.11 -5.40 0.78
C ALA A 276 10.66 -5.24 0.29
N TYR A 277 9.77 -4.71 1.13
CA TYR A 277 8.38 -4.45 0.74
C TYR A 277 8.29 -3.55 -0.50
N ARG A 278 9.06 -2.45 -0.55
CA ARG A 278 9.10 -1.55 -1.73
C ARG A 278 9.57 -2.25 -3.00
N VAL A 279 10.62 -3.08 -2.89
CA VAL A 279 11.12 -3.87 -4.03
C VAL A 279 10.06 -4.85 -4.52
N TYR A 280 9.41 -5.58 -3.61
CA TYR A 280 8.34 -6.52 -3.95
C TYR A 280 7.16 -5.82 -4.64
N THR A 281 6.68 -4.71 -4.09
CA THR A 281 5.59 -3.93 -4.68
C THR A 281 5.95 -3.47 -6.09
N ALA A 282 7.16 -2.92 -6.28
CA ALA A 282 7.61 -2.48 -7.60
C ALA A 282 7.65 -3.62 -8.63
N ILE A 283 8.04 -4.82 -8.22
CA ILE A 283 8.04 -6.02 -9.09
C ILE A 283 6.61 -6.43 -9.44
N CYS A 284 5.71 -6.52 -8.46
CA CYS A 284 4.31 -6.86 -8.69
C CYS A 284 3.63 -5.86 -9.63
N ASP A 285 3.86 -4.56 -9.42
CA ASP A 285 3.33 -3.49 -10.29
C ASP A 285 3.84 -3.63 -11.73
N ARG A 286 5.12 -3.96 -11.90
CA ARG A 286 5.71 -4.21 -13.22
C ARG A 286 5.11 -5.44 -13.89
N ILE A 287 4.90 -6.54 -13.16
CA ILE A 287 4.24 -7.74 -13.68
C ILE A 287 2.80 -7.42 -14.10
N ASP A 288 2.04 -6.71 -13.27
CA ASP A 288 0.65 -6.36 -13.56
C ASP A 288 0.53 -5.44 -14.79
N ALA A 289 1.48 -4.53 -15.00
CA ALA A 289 1.56 -3.72 -16.22
C ALA A 289 1.81 -4.56 -17.47
N LEU A 290 2.72 -5.54 -17.41
CA LEU A 290 3.01 -6.45 -18.51
C LEU A 290 1.83 -7.37 -18.83
N LEU A 291 1.20 -7.93 -17.79
CA LEU A 291 -0.03 -8.73 -17.92
C LEU A 291 -1.18 -7.90 -18.52
N GLY A 292 -1.31 -6.63 -18.13
CA GLY A 292 -2.29 -5.70 -18.70
C GLY A 292 -2.13 -5.51 -20.21
N GLU A 293 -0.89 -5.36 -20.69
CA GLU A 293 -0.61 -5.26 -22.12
C GLU A 293 -0.84 -6.58 -22.87
N LEU A 294 -0.48 -7.72 -22.27
CA LEU A 294 -0.79 -9.04 -22.83
C LEU A 294 -2.31 -9.26 -22.92
N LYS A 295 -3.06 -8.90 -21.88
CA LYS A 295 -4.52 -8.93 -21.84
C LYS A 295 -5.13 -8.07 -22.95
N ARG A 296 -4.59 -6.86 -23.17
CA ARG A 296 -5.04 -5.95 -24.22
C ARG A 296 -4.89 -6.58 -25.61
N ARG A 297 -3.81 -7.35 -25.84
CA ARG A 297 -3.54 -8.04 -27.11
C ARG A 297 -4.40 -9.29 -27.30
N ASN A 298 -4.62 -10.08 -26.25
CA ASN A 298 -5.42 -11.30 -26.31
C ASN A 298 -6.17 -11.56 -24.98
N PRO A 299 -7.39 -11.00 -24.82
CA PRO A 299 -8.14 -11.12 -23.58
C PRO A 299 -8.57 -12.56 -23.24
N SER A 300 -8.90 -13.37 -24.26
CA SER A 300 -9.36 -14.74 -24.05
C SER A 300 -8.24 -15.65 -23.56
N MET A 301 -7.05 -15.57 -24.20
CA MET A 301 -5.87 -16.31 -23.75
C MET A 301 -5.45 -15.89 -22.34
N HIS A 302 -5.52 -14.58 -22.06
CA HIS A 302 -5.28 -14.07 -20.72
C HIS A 302 -6.15 -14.76 -19.69
N GLU A 303 -7.46 -14.82 -19.93
CA GLU A 303 -8.40 -15.39 -18.98
C GLU A 303 -8.22 -16.89 -18.80
N THR A 304 -7.98 -17.64 -19.88
CA THR A 304 -7.72 -19.08 -19.81
C THR A 304 -6.51 -19.39 -18.92
N VAL A 305 -5.38 -18.73 -19.16
CA VAL A 305 -4.16 -18.97 -18.37
C VAL A 305 -4.31 -18.46 -16.93
N ARG A 306 -5.07 -17.38 -16.72
CA ARG A 306 -5.36 -16.87 -15.38
C ARG A 306 -6.07 -17.94 -14.55
N VAL A 307 -7.13 -18.54 -15.07
CA VAL A 307 -7.86 -19.62 -14.41
C VAL A 307 -6.92 -20.81 -14.15
N ASP A 308 -6.15 -21.24 -15.15
CA ASP A 308 -5.21 -22.37 -14.98
C ASP A 308 -4.18 -22.14 -13.88
N VAL A 309 -3.61 -20.94 -13.80
CA VAL A 309 -2.53 -20.64 -12.85
C VAL A 309 -3.10 -20.30 -11.47
N GLU A 310 -4.05 -19.37 -11.39
CA GLU A 310 -4.52 -18.82 -10.13
C GLU A 310 -5.52 -19.74 -9.41
N GLU A 311 -6.35 -20.47 -10.17
CA GLU A 311 -7.41 -21.34 -9.62
C GLU A 311 -6.98 -22.80 -9.63
N ASN A 312 -6.41 -23.29 -10.75
CA ASN A 312 -6.00 -24.69 -10.89
C ASN A 312 -4.54 -24.97 -10.44
N GLY A 313 -3.77 -23.94 -10.07
CA GLY A 313 -2.40 -24.09 -9.57
C GLY A 313 -1.39 -24.59 -10.61
N GLN A 314 -1.68 -24.47 -11.92
CA GLN A 314 -0.82 -24.95 -12.99
C GLN A 314 0.33 -23.98 -13.30
N LEU A 315 1.28 -23.92 -12.37
CA LEU A 315 2.50 -23.12 -12.50
C LEU A 315 3.44 -23.70 -13.57
N THR A 316 4.29 -22.86 -14.16
CA THR A 316 5.43 -23.37 -14.95
C THR A 316 6.39 -24.20 -14.08
N ASP A 317 7.12 -25.14 -14.68
CA ASP A 317 8.07 -26.03 -13.99
C ASP A 317 9.08 -25.30 -13.08
N TYR A 318 9.55 -24.13 -13.50
CA TYR A 318 10.47 -23.34 -12.69
C TYR A 318 9.81 -22.89 -11.38
N TRP A 319 8.63 -22.29 -11.48
CA TRP A 319 7.90 -21.73 -10.33
C TRP A 319 7.28 -22.82 -9.45
N SER A 320 6.87 -23.93 -10.03
CA SER A 320 6.46 -25.14 -9.29
C SER A 320 7.61 -25.69 -8.44
N ARG A 321 8.81 -25.85 -9.02
CA ARG A 321 10.00 -26.25 -8.25
C ARG A 321 10.38 -25.22 -7.19
N LYS A 322 10.28 -23.92 -7.50
CA LYS A 322 10.61 -22.85 -6.56
C LYS A 322 9.69 -22.86 -5.34
N ILE A 323 8.37 -22.98 -5.54
CA ILE A 323 7.43 -23.05 -4.41
C ILE A 323 7.63 -24.32 -3.60
N GLN A 324 7.89 -25.46 -4.25
CA GLN A 324 8.21 -26.72 -3.57
C GLN A 324 9.47 -26.61 -2.70
N GLN A 325 10.53 -25.99 -3.21
CA GLN A 325 11.75 -25.72 -2.42
C GLN A 325 11.44 -24.88 -1.18
N LEU A 326 10.60 -23.85 -1.31
CA LEU A 326 10.23 -23.00 -0.19
C LEU A 326 9.43 -23.76 0.87
N TYR A 327 8.54 -24.68 0.47
CA TYR A 327 7.88 -25.59 1.41
C TYR A 327 8.86 -26.54 2.10
N LEU A 328 9.79 -27.14 1.36
CA LEU A 328 10.79 -28.06 1.91
C LEU A 328 11.74 -27.38 2.91
N LEU A 329 12.02 -26.10 2.70
CA LEU A 329 12.83 -25.26 3.60
C LEU A 329 12.00 -24.68 4.76
N SER A 330 10.72 -25.06 4.91
CA SER A 330 9.79 -24.53 5.91
C SER A 330 9.65 -23.01 5.88
N MET A 331 9.90 -22.38 4.73
CA MET A 331 9.74 -20.95 4.52
C MET A 331 8.30 -20.57 4.16
N LEU A 332 7.46 -21.55 3.84
CA LEU A 332 6.03 -21.44 3.65
C LEU A 332 5.33 -22.46 4.58
N PRO A 333 4.20 -22.12 5.21
CA PRO A 333 3.43 -23.09 5.99
C PRO A 333 2.94 -24.22 5.08
N ALA A 334 2.98 -25.47 5.56
CA ALA A 334 2.45 -26.60 4.81
C ALA A 334 0.97 -26.34 4.44
N ALA A 335 0.60 -26.70 3.21
CA ALA A 335 -0.72 -26.46 2.64
C ALA A 335 -1.81 -27.28 3.33
#